data_AF-A0A9W8HTR3-F1
#
_entry.id   AF-A0A9W8HTR3-F1
#
_cell.length_a   1.000
_cell.length_b   1.000
_cell.length_c   1.000
_cell.angle_alpha   90.00
_cell.angle_beta   90.00
_cell.angle_gamma   90.00
#
_symmetry.space_group_name_H-M   'P 1'
#
loop_
_entity.id
_entity.type
_entity.pdbx_description
1 polymer ?
#
loop_
_entity_poly.entity_id
_entity_poly.type
_entity_poly.pdbx_seq_one_letter_code
_entity_poly.pdbx_strand_id
1 'polypeptide(L)'
;MGPNVDVSLTHGSAVVSIVAPAELAQRLQPLVDSFSINKSSAITSIELHTKLLEHCATRDQDAALVVLEAFCQKYDIPATDIHIVVQQQNLDEDAAQLVLRAYFLLWEVAAARRCYRSSKHTPLPALFATDSLRLTAMFGGQPGSSNYLVEARWLLDVYRPLLSDYVARMAAFLKCQARDARLEPVYKKGLDVLQWLAQPESAPDTEYLVSAPVSMPLTGLVQLMQIIVLHKTLGVSPGDLARHFNGKKTPSTSANPPFA
;
A
#
# COMPACT_ATOMS: atom_id res chain seq x y z
N MET A 1 17.40 7.04 -29.85
CA MET A 1 16.49 6.07 -29.20
C MET A 1 16.82 4.72 -29.78
N GLY A 2 17.35 3.79 -28.96
CA GLY A 2 17.60 2.42 -29.42
C GLY A 2 16.28 1.69 -29.73
N PRO A 3 16.33 0.55 -30.43
CA PRO A 3 15.13 -0.24 -30.68
C PRO A 3 14.53 -0.72 -29.35
N ASN A 4 13.21 -0.68 -29.25
CA ASN A 4 12.50 -1.34 -28.16
C ASN A 4 12.54 -2.86 -28.39
N VAL A 5 12.75 -3.60 -27.31
CA VAL A 5 12.84 -5.07 -27.30
C VAL A 5 11.72 -5.59 -26.41
N ASP A 6 11.04 -6.64 -26.87
CA ASP A 6 10.02 -7.34 -26.07
C ASP A 6 10.69 -8.44 -25.25
N VAL A 7 10.43 -8.42 -23.95
CA VAL A 7 10.79 -9.47 -23.01
C VAL A 7 9.51 -10.11 -22.51
N SER A 8 9.35 -11.42 -22.73
CA SER A 8 8.14 -12.13 -22.36
C SER A 8 8.39 -13.27 -21.39
N LEU A 9 7.40 -13.54 -20.54
CA LEU A 9 7.36 -14.61 -19.58
C LEU A 9 6.00 -15.31 -19.68
N THR A 10 6.03 -16.63 -19.84
CA THR A 10 4.84 -17.46 -19.96
C THR A 10 4.86 -18.57 -18.92
N HIS A 11 3.74 -18.75 -18.21
CA HIS A 11 3.55 -19.83 -17.25
C HIS A 11 2.14 -20.40 -17.39
N GLY A 12 2.03 -21.64 -17.90
CA GLY A 12 0.73 -22.22 -18.25
C GLY A 12 0.01 -21.38 -19.31
N SER A 13 -1.17 -20.86 -18.97
CA SER A 13 -1.94 -19.93 -19.82
C SER A 13 -1.66 -18.45 -19.55
N ALA A 14 -0.90 -18.12 -18.51
CA ALA A 14 -0.58 -16.75 -18.15
C ALA A 14 0.61 -16.23 -18.96
N VAL A 15 0.49 -15.01 -19.51
CA VAL A 15 1.52 -14.38 -20.34
C VAL A 15 1.74 -12.94 -19.89
N VAL A 16 3.01 -12.58 -19.73
CA VAL A 16 3.49 -11.23 -19.47
C VAL A 16 4.44 -10.85 -20.60
N SER A 17 4.20 -9.70 -21.23
CA SER A 17 5.06 -9.12 -22.27
C SER A 17 5.42 -7.70 -21.85
N ILE A 18 6.70 -7.37 -21.92
CA ILE A 18 7.26 -6.12 -21.44
C ILE A 18 8.12 -5.53 -22.56
N VAL A 19 7.66 -4.41 -23.11
CA VAL A 19 8.38 -3.67 -24.13
C VAL A 19 9.28 -2.65 -23.44
N ALA A 20 10.61 -2.80 -23.62
CA ALA A 20 11.60 -1.97 -22.95
C ALA A 20 12.69 -1.49 -23.92
N PRO A 21 13.37 -0.35 -23.63
CA PRO A 21 14.58 0.04 -24.35
C PRO A 21 15.65 -1.07 -24.25
N ALA A 22 16.44 -1.27 -25.31
CA ALA A 22 17.41 -2.36 -25.39
C ALA A 22 18.34 -2.51 -24.15
N GLU A 23 18.81 -1.41 -23.57
CA GLU A 23 19.67 -1.45 -22.37
C GLU A 23 18.94 -2.02 -21.14
N LEU A 24 17.68 -1.65 -20.94
CA LEU A 24 16.86 -2.14 -19.83
C LEU A 24 16.36 -3.56 -20.10
N ALA A 25 16.09 -3.90 -21.36
CA ALA A 25 15.76 -5.28 -21.77
C ALA A 25 16.91 -6.25 -21.47
N GLN A 26 18.17 -5.84 -21.72
CA GLN A 26 19.35 -6.63 -21.37
C GLN A 26 19.50 -6.88 -19.86
N ARG A 27 19.07 -5.93 -19.02
CA ARG A 27 19.03 -6.09 -17.55
C ARG A 27 17.85 -6.94 -17.09
N LEU A 28 16.71 -6.84 -17.78
CA LEU A 28 15.48 -7.55 -17.43
C LEU A 28 15.52 -9.03 -17.82
N GLN A 29 16.10 -9.39 -18.97
CA GLN A 29 16.16 -10.77 -19.46
C GLN A 29 16.71 -11.78 -18.43
N PRO A 30 17.88 -11.56 -17.79
CA PRO A 30 18.39 -12.52 -16.79
C PRO A 30 17.50 -12.62 -15.54
N LEU A 31 16.74 -11.56 -15.20
CA LEU A 31 15.78 -11.60 -14.10
C LEU A 31 14.57 -12.47 -14.46
N VAL A 32 14.10 -12.39 -15.70
CA VAL A 32 13.04 -13.26 -16.24
C VAL A 32 13.52 -14.71 -16.33
N ASP A 33 14.75 -14.95 -16.81
CA ASP A 33 15.31 -16.30 -16.94
C ASP A 33 15.53 -16.98 -15.58
N SER A 34 15.89 -16.19 -14.54
CA SER A 34 16.05 -16.68 -13.17
C SER A 34 14.74 -16.78 -12.39
N PHE A 35 13.64 -16.26 -12.93
CA PHE A 35 12.35 -16.28 -12.27
C PHE A 35 11.74 -17.69 -12.32
N SER A 36 11.33 -18.20 -11.17
CA SER A 36 10.79 -19.55 -11.03
C SER A 36 9.51 -19.54 -10.22
N ILE A 37 8.46 -20.15 -10.77
CA ILE A 37 7.19 -20.42 -10.10
C ILE A 37 6.99 -21.93 -10.05
N ASN A 38 6.32 -22.41 -9.00
CA ASN A 38 5.92 -23.80 -8.91
C ASN A 38 5.02 -24.19 -10.11
N LYS A 39 5.47 -25.14 -10.93
CA LYS A 39 4.82 -25.55 -12.19
C LYS A 39 3.39 -26.05 -12.00
N SER A 40 3.03 -26.52 -10.82
CA SER A 40 1.69 -27.03 -10.52
C SER A 40 0.69 -25.95 -10.10
N SER A 41 1.14 -24.70 -9.90
CA SER A 41 0.25 -23.60 -9.52
C SER A 41 -0.41 -22.97 -10.75
N ALA A 42 -1.74 -22.96 -10.76
CA ALA A 42 -2.50 -22.09 -11.63
C ALA A 42 -2.28 -20.65 -11.17
N ILE A 43 -2.00 -19.75 -12.09
CA ILE A 43 -1.73 -18.34 -11.82
C ILE A 43 -2.35 -17.50 -12.93
N THR A 44 -2.95 -16.37 -12.57
CA THR A 44 -3.46 -15.42 -13.55
C THR A 44 -2.33 -14.58 -14.15
N SER A 45 -2.59 -13.93 -15.29
CA SER A 45 -1.59 -13.04 -15.91
C SER A 45 -1.24 -11.84 -15.04
N ILE A 46 -2.18 -11.35 -14.22
CA ILE A 46 -1.93 -10.22 -13.31
C ILE A 46 -1.01 -10.64 -12.16
N GLU A 47 -1.26 -11.79 -11.55
CA GLU A 47 -0.38 -12.35 -10.50
C GLU A 47 1.01 -12.69 -11.04
N LEU A 48 1.11 -13.24 -12.26
CA LEU A 48 2.41 -13.51 -12.88
C LEU A 48 3.23 -12.23 -13.04
N HIS A 49 2.58 -11.15 -13.50
CA HIS A 49 3.21 -9.84 -13.67
C HIS A 49 3.67 -9.26 -12.33
N THR A 50 2.86 -9.34 -11.29
CA THR A 50 3.20 -8.79 -9.98
C THR A 50 4.24 -9.61 -9.23
N LYS A 51 4.26 -10.95 -9.37
CA LYS A 51 5.36 -11.78 -8.83
C LYS A 51 6.68 -11.48 -9.53
N LEU A 52 6.67 -11.28 -10.85
CA LEU A 52 7.86 -10.84 -11.58
C LEU A 52 8.34 -9.46 -11.08
N LEU A 53 7.41 -8.53 -10.83
CA LEU A 53 7.71 -7.22 -10.28
C LEU A 53 8.38 -7.32 -8.89
N GLU A 54 7.85 -8.12 -7.97
CA GLU A 54 8.47 -8.34 -6.65
C GLU A 54 9.88 -8.95 -6.79
N HIS A 55 10.04 -9.92 -7.69
CA HIS A 55 11.35 -10.54 -7.96
C HIS A 55 12.37 -9.53 -8.49
N CYS A 56 11.97 -8.68 -9.44
CA CYS A 56 12.82 -7.63 -9.97
C CYS A 56 13.15 -6.57 -8.91
N ALA A 57 12.17 -6.13 -8.11
CA ALA A 57 12.36 -5.08 -7.11
C ALA A 57 13.41 -5.43 -6.04
N THR A 58 13.61 -6.72 -5.74
CA THR A 58 14.64 -7.19 -4.81
C THR A 58 16.05 -7.26 -5.40
N ARG A 59 16.21 -7.15 -6.72
CA ARG A 59 17.47 -7.41 -7.44
C ARG A 59 17.94 -6.22 -8.28
N ASP A 60 17.01 -5.57 -8.98
CA ASP A 60 17.29 -4.45 -9.85
C ASP A 60 16.09 -3.50 -9.89
N GLN A 61 16.23 -2.37 -9.20
CA GLN A 61 15.19 -1.36 -9.07
C GLN A 61 14.83 -0.69 -10.42
N ASP A 62 15.78 -0.54 -11.35
CA ASP A 62 15.49 0.07 -12.65
C ASP A 62 14.70 -0.88 -13.54
N ALA A 63 15.07 -2.17 -13.55
CA ALA A 63 14.32 -3.19 -14.26
C ALA A 63 12.90 -3.35 -13.67
N ALA A 64 12.77 -3.28 -12.35
CA ALA A 64 11.48 -3.35 -11.67
C ALA A 64 10.55 -2.18 -12.05
N LEU A 65 11.09 -0.97 -12.22
CA LEU A 65 10.29 0.16 -12.71
C LEU A 65 9.77 -0.05 -14.13
N VAL A 66 10.56 -0.65 -15.01
CA VAL A 66 10.09 -0.99 -16.37
C VAL A 66 8.96 -2.01 -16.31
N VAL A 67 9.07 -3.03 -15.43
CA VAL A 67 8.00 -4.01 -15.22
C VAL A 67 6.74 -3.33 -14.69
N LEU A 68 6.87 -2.39 -13.75
CA LEU A 68 5.76 -1.61 -13.20
C LEU A 68 5.14 -0.67 -14.26
N GLU A 69 5.94 -0.06 -15.13
CA GLU A 69 5.45 0.77 -16.24
C GLU A 69 4.62 -0.07 -17.22
N ALA A 70 5.11 -1.25 -17.61
CA ALA A 70 4.36 -2.18 -18.44
C ALA A 70 3.08 -2.68 -17.75
N PHE A 71 3.12 -2.92 -16.44
CA PHE A 71 1.95 -3.28 -15.64
C PHE A 71 0.88 -2.18 -15.72
N CYS A 72 1.27 -0.94 -15.43
CA CYS A 72 0.35 0.19 -15.44
C CYS A 72 -0.21 0.47 -16.84
N GLN A 73 0.60 0.36 -17.89
CA GLN A 73 0.11 0.48 -19.27
C GLN A 73 -0.92 -0.60 -19.61
N LYS A 74 -0.68 -1.86 -19.21
CA LYS A 74 -1.58 -2.98 -19.48
C LYS A 74 -2.94 -2.83 -18.80
N TYR A 75 -2.98 -2.23 -17.62
CA TYR A 75 -4.19 -2.05 -16.80
C TYR A 75 -4.71 -0.61 -16.76
N ASP A 76 -4.25 0.25 -17.69
CA ASP A 76 -4.66 1.65 -17.83
C ASP A 76 -4.55 2.48 -16.54
N ILE A 77 -3.49 2.27 -15.76
CA ILE A 77 -3.16 3.04 -14.56
C ILE A 77 -2.31 4.25 -15.01
N PRO A 78 -2.68 5.50 -14.68
CA PRO A 78 -3.53 5.92 -13.55
C PRO A 78 -4.98 6.28 -13.89
N ALA A 79 -5.43 6.08 -15.12
CA ALA A 79 -6.83 6.36 -15.48
C ALA A 79 -7.80 5.47 -14.69
N THR A 80 -7.39 4.22 -14.43
CA THR A 80 -8.04 3.28 -13.53
C THR A 80 -7.21 3.12 -12.25
N ASP A 81 -7.85 3.19 -11.08
CA ASP A 81 -7.19 2.94 -9.80
C ASP A 81 -6.90 1.44 -9.60
N ILE A 82 -5.77 1.08 -8.99
CA ILE A 82 -5.36 -0.31 -8.78
C ILE A 82 -6.41 -1.14 -8.02
N HIS A 83 -7.13 -0.53 -7.06
CA HIS A 83 -8.16 -1.24 -6.30
C HIS A 83 -9.35 -1.60 -7.20
N ILE A 84 -9.65 -0.78 -8.22
CA ILE A 84 -10.66 -1.09 -9.23
C ILE A 84 -10.18 -2.23 -10.12
N VAL A 85 -8.91 -2.22 -10.54
CA VAL A 85 -8.31 -3.31 -11.34
C VAL A 85 -8.43 -4.65 -10.61
N VAL A 86 -8.04 -4.69 -9.33
CA VAL A 86 -8.14 -5.89 -8.49
C VAL A 86 -9.59 -6.40 -8.41
N GLN A 87 -10.54 -5.50 -8.21
CA GLN A 87 -11.96 -5.85 -8.18
C GLN A 87 -12.44 -6.42 -9.53
N GLN A 88 -12.08 -5.79 -10.65
CA GLN A 88 -12.49 -6.20 -12.00
C GLN A 88 -11.90 -7.55 -12.43
N GLN A 89 -10.71 -7.90 -11.92
CA GLN A 89 -10.08 -9.19 -12.18
C GLN A 89 -10.68 -10.33 -11.33
N ASN A 90 -11.61 -10.02 -10.41
CA ASN A 90 -12.27 -11.00 -9.53
C ASN A 90 -11.27 -11.90 -8.81
N LEU A 91 -10.21 -11.29 -8.27
CA LEU A 91 -9.15 -11.98 -7.54
C LEU A 91 -9.66 -12.39 -6.15
N ASP A 92 -9.14 -13.51 -5.64
CA ASP A 92 -9.28 -13.86 -4.23
C ASP A 92 -8.44 -12.92 -3.35
N GLU A 93 -8.58 -13.05 -2.03
CA GLU A 93 -7.94 -12.16 -1.05
C GLU A 93 -6.41 -12.20 -1.14
N ASP A 94 -5.82 -13.38 -1.31
CA ASP A 94 -4.37 -13.56 -1.39
C ASP A 94 -3.80 -12.94 -2.68
N ALA A 95 -4.45 -13.16 -3.82
CA ALA A 95 -4.06 -12.58 -5.10
C ALA A 95 -4.25 -11.06 -5.11
N ALA A 96 -5.34 -10.55 -4.53
CA ALA A 96 -5.58 -9.12 -4.36
C ALA A 96 -4.47 -8.45 -3.51
N GLN A 97 -4.13 -9.06 -2.37
CA GLN A 97 -3.09 -8.59 -1.47
C GLN A 97 -1.73 -8.55 -2.18
N LEU A 98 -1.36 -9.62 -2.89
CA LEU A 98 -0.14 -9.69 -3.70
C LEU A 98 -0.07 -8.58 -4.74
N VAL A 99 -1.15 -8.36 -5.49
CA VAL A 99 -1.18 -7.36 -6.56
C VAL A 99 -1.04 -5.94 -6.00
N LEU A 100 -1.78 -5.62 -4.94
CA LEU A 100 -1.69 -4.31 -4.29
C LEU A 100 -0.29 -4.09 -3.70
N ARG A 101 0.26 -5.09 -2.99
CA ARG A 101 1.60 -5.00 -2.40
C ARG A 101 2.66 -4.73 -3.46
N ALA A 102 2.67 -5.50 -4.54
CA ALA A 102 3.63 -5.33 -5.62
C ALA A 102 3.51 -3.94 -6.28
N TYR A 103 2.28 -3.45 -6.50
CA TYR A 103 2.04 -2.13 -7.06
C TYR A 103 2.59 -1.00 -6.16
N PHE A 104 2.33 -1.07 -4.85
CA PHE A 104 2.81 -0.04 -3.92
C PHE A 104 4.28 -0.17 -3.56
N LEU A 105 4.93 -1.30 -3.84
CA LEU A 105 6.32 -1.59 -3.47
C LEU A 105 7.31 -0.49 -3.90
N LEU A 106 7.15 0.05 -5.10
CA LEU A 106 8.02 1.09 -5.67
C LEU A 106 7.42 2.49 -5.57
N TRP A 107 6.42 2.72 -4.72
CA TRP A 107 5.66 3.97 -4.65
C TRP A 107 6.56 5.22 -4.53
N GLU A 108 7.49 5.24 -3.58
CA GLU A 108 8.38 6.38 -3.35
C GLU A 108 9.36 6.60 -4.51
N VAL A 109 9.86 5.52 -5.10
CA VAL A 109 10.80 5.57 -6.24
C VAL A 109 10.09 6.09 -7.49
N ALA A 110 8.90 5.57 -7.77
CA ALA A 110 8.09 5.97 -8.90
C ALA A 110 7.66 7.45 -8.75
N ALA A 111 7.29 7.87 -7.54
CA ALA A 111 7.01 9.26 -7.21
C ALA A 111 8.22 10.18 -7.48
N ALA A 112 9.42 9.79 -7.04
CA ALA A 112 10.64 10.58 -7.24
C ALA A 112 11.03 10.70 -8.73
N ARG A 113 10.80 9.64 -9.52
CA ARG A 113 11.10 9.63 -10.97
C ARG A 113 9.99 10.22 -11.85
N ARG A 114 8.88 10.67 -11.24
CA ARG A 114 7.67 11.12 -11.94
C ARG A 114 7.06 10.09 -12.91
N CYS A 115 7.44 8.82 -12.77
CA CYS A 115 6.67 7.72 -13.30
C CYS A 115 5.26 7.87 -12.66
N TYR A 116 4.20 7.86 -13.47
CA TYR A 116 2.80 8.09 -13.07
C TYR A 116 2.35 9.54 -12.80
N ARG A 117 3.13 10.37 -12.10
CA ARG A 117 2.67 11.74 -11.76
C ARG A 117 2.81 12.77 -12.89
N SER A 118 3.53 12.46 -13.96
CA SER A 118 3.62 13.32 -15.15
C SER A 118 2.52 13.08 -16.19
N SER A 119 1.66 12.06 -16.01
CA SER A 119 0.68 11.62 -17.02
C SER A 119 -0.75 11.78 -16.50
N LYS A 120 -1.27 13.02 -16.56
CA LYS A 120 -2.64 13.43 -16.18
C LYS A 120 -2.98 13.13 -14.71
N HIS A 121 -3.72 14.03 -14.09
CA HIS A 121 -4.22 13.83 -12.73
C HIS A 121 -5.10 12.57 -12.72
N THR A 122 -4.83 11.61 -11.82
CA THR A 122 -5.84 10.57 -11.51
C THR A 122 -7.12 11.32 -11.14
N PRO A 123 -8.22 11.16 -11.89
CA PRO A 123 -9.44 11.85 -11.56
C PRO A 123 -9.88 11.42 -10.17
N LEU A 124 -10.30 12.39 -9.35
CA LEU A 124 -10.86 12.10 -8.04
C LEU A 124 -12.03 11.12 -8.25
N PRO A 125 -12.15 10.04 -7.45
CA PRO A 125 -13.27 9.12 -7.59
C PRO A 125 -14.60 9.86 -7.54
N ALA A 126 -15.60 9.40 -8.31
CA ALA A 126 -16.89 10.09 -8.46
C ALA A 126 -17.56 10.44 -7.12
N LEU A 127 -17.33 9.61 -6.10
CA LEU A 127 -17.78 9.81 -4.72
C LEU A 127 -17.32 11.15 -4.11
N PHE A 128 -16.09 11.59 -4.43
CA PHE A 128 -15.50 12.84 -3.95
C PHE A 128 -15.70 14.01 -4.93
N ALA A 129 -15.99 13.70 -6.20
CA ALA A 129 -16.15 14.68 -7.26
C ALA A 129 -17.55 15.32 -7.33
N THR A 130 -18.58 14.66 -6.78
CA THR A 130 -19.95 15.18 -6.80
C THR A 130 -20.26 16.09 -5.60
N ASP A 131 -21.06 17.12 -5.83
CA ASP A 131 -21.60 18.00 -4.78
C ASP A 131 -23.00 17.59 -4.32
N SER A 132 -23.60 16.56 -4.95
CA SER A 132 -24.92 16.04 -4.60
C SER A 132 -24.93 15.10 -3.39
N LEU A 133 -23.75 14.72 -2.89
CA LEU A 133 -23.59 13.79 -1.77
C LEU A 133 -22.91 14.49 -0.59
N ARG A 134 -23.32 14.12 0.63
CA ARG A 134 -22.59 14.47 1.86
C ARG A 134 -21.95 13.20 2.40
N LEU A 135 -20.64 13.23 2.54
CA LEU A 135 -19.89 12.12 3.12
C LEU A 135 -19.76 12.34 4.63
N THR A 136 -19.91 11.26 5.39
CA THR A 136 -19.63 11.24 6.83
C THR A 136 -18.66 10.10 7.10
N ALA A 137 -17.57 10.40 7.80
CA ALA A 137 -16.62 9.38 8.25
C ALA A 137 -17.08 8.81 9.60
N MET A 138 -17.08 7.49 9.73
CA MET A 138 -17.38 6.79 10.98
C MET A 138 -16.16 5.97 11.38
N PHE A 139 -15.74 6.11 12.64
CA PHE A 139 -14.63 5.36 13.21
C PHE A 139 -15.18 4.41 14.27
N GLY A 140 -14.91 3.12 14.10
CA GLY A 140 -15.37 2.08 15.02
C GLY A 140 -14.73 2.16 16.41
N GLY A 141 -15.29 1.40 17.35
CA GLY A 141 -14.75 1.24 18.71
C GLY A 141 -13.87 0.00 18.86
N GLN A 142 -13.56 -0.34 20.11
CA GLN A 142 -12.83 -1.55 20.49
C GLN A 142 -13.44 -2.81 19.85
N PRO A 143 -12.68 -3.55 19.02
CA PRO A 143 -13.09 -4.91 18.69
C PRO A 143 -13.04 -5.75 19.98
N GLY A 144 -14.03 -6.62 20.20
CA GLY A 144 -14.00 -7.61 21.29
C GLY A 144 -12.88 -8.67 21.14
N SER A 145 -11.95 -8.46 20.20
CA SER A 145 -10.83 -9.32 19.82
C SER A 145 -9.60 -8.49 19.45
N SER A 146 -8.40 -9.08 19.48
CA SER A 146 -7.13 -8.43 19.10
C SER A 146 -6.92 -8.28 17.58
N ASN A 147 -8.01 -8.23 16.81
CA ASN A 147 -7.97 -8.21 15.34
C ASN A 147 -7.26 -6.98 14.75
N TYR A 148 -7.14 -5.88 15.50
CA TYR A 148 -6.42 -4.69 15.06
C TYR A 148 -4.94 -4.96 14.76
N LEU A 149 -4.26 -5.89 15.44
CA LEU A 149 -2.87 -6.25 15.10
C LEU A 149 -2.79 -7.05 13.80
N VAL A 150 -3.78 -7.90 13.54
CA VAL A 150 -3.89 -8.65 12.28
C VAL A 150 -4.10 -7.66 11.13
N GLU A 151 -5.03 -6.73 11.31
CA GLU A 151 -5.32 -5.68 10.33
C GLU A 151 -4.12 -4.76 10.09
N ALA A 152 -3.43 -4.33 11.15
CA ALA A 152 -2.22 -3.53 11.04
C ALA A 152 -1.12 -4.25 10.25
N ARG A 153 -0.94 -5.56 10.47
CA ARG A 153 0.02 -6.37 9.72
C ARG A 153 -0.38 -6.49 8.26
N TRP A 154 -1.66 -6.71 7.96
CA TRP A 154 -2.16 -6.75 6.59
C TRP A 154 -1.91 -5.41 5.88
N LEU A 155 -2.25 -4.29 6.52
CA LEU A 155 -1.99 -2.94 5.99
C LEU A 155 -0.49 -2.68 5.77
N LEU A 156 0.38 -3.12 6.69
CA LEU A 156 1.83 -3.00 6.55
C LEU A 156 2.44 -3.96 5.54
N ASP A 157 1.79 -5.08 5.23
CA ASP A 157 2.21 -5.96 4.16
C ASP A 157 1.96 -5.29 2.81
N VAL A 158 0.76 -4.74 2.61
CA VAL A 158 0.35 -4.12 1.34
C VAL A 158 0.93 -2.72 1.14
N TYR A 159 0.77 -1.84 2.12
CA TYR A 159 1.03 -0.41 2.00
C TYR A 159 2.29 0.02 2.75
N ARG A 160 3.27 -0.88 2.91
CA ARG A 160 4.52 -0.62 3.66
C ARG A 160 5.17 0.72 3.32
N PRO A 161 5.34 1.11 2.03
CA PRO A 161 5.98 2.37 1.70
C PRO A 161 5.17 3.59 2.14
N LEU A 162 3.85 3.46 2.24
CA LEU A 162 2.97 4.52 2.71
C LEU A 162 2.96 4.66 4.24
N LEU A 163 3.18 3.56 4.96
CA LEU A 163 2.86 3.44 6.40
C LEU A 163 4.07 3.30 7.33
N SER A 164 5.20 2.76 6.87
CA SER A 164 6.36 2.42 7.73
C SER A 164 6.76 3.57 8.65
N ASP A 165 6.85 4.75 8.05
CA ASP A 165 7.25 6.01 8.68
C ASP A 165 6.30 6.44 9.80
N TYR A 166 4.99 6.35 9.54
CA TYR A 166 3.95 6.67 10.50
C TYR A 166 3.95 5.66 11.66
N VAL A 167 3.97 4.37 11.34
CA VAL A 167 3.93 3.32 12.36
C VAL A 167 5.17 3.37 13.24
N ALA A 168 6.35 3.59 12.67
CA ALA A 168 7.58 3.73 13.44
C ALA A 168 7.51 4.89 14.44
N ARG A 169 7.07 6.07 13.99
CA ARG A 169 6.93 7.26 14.84
C ARG A 169 5.89 7.06 15.94
N MET A 170 4.70 6.59 15.58
CA MET A 170 3.60 6.44 16.56
C MET A 170 3.85 5.34 17.57
N ALA A 171 4.43 4.21 17.15
CA ALA A 171 4.79 3.14 18.07
C ALA A 171 5.91 3.57 19.04
N ALA A 172 6.92 4.31 18.56
CA ALA A 172 7.96 4.87 19.42
C ALA A 172 7.37 5.87 20.43
N PHE A 173 6.45 6.72 19.99
CA PHE A 173 5.72 7.65 20.86
C PHE A 173 4.93 6.89 21.94
N LEU A 174 4.09 5.93 21.55
CA LEU A 174 3.27 5.13 22.47
C LEU A 174 4.14 4.37 23.48
N LYS A 175 5.22 3.73 23.02
CA LYS A 175 6.19 3.05 23.89
C LYS A 175 6.85 3.99 24.89
N CYS A 176 7.15 5.23 24.48
CA CYS A 176 7.70 6.24 25.37
C CYS A 176 6.68 6.70 26.42
N GLN A 177 5.44 6.97 26.01
CA GLN A 177 4.38 7.37 26.95
C GLN A 177 4.04 6.27 27.95
N ALA A 178 4.02 5.01 27.53
CA ALA A 178 3.75 3.86 28.40
C ALA A 178 4.80 3.64 29.51
N ARG A 179 5.98 4.27 29.42
CA ARG A 179 7.04 4.19 30.45
C ARG A 179 6.86 5.17 31.61
N ASP A 180 5.82 6.02 31.57
CA ASP A 180 5.49 6.87 32.71
C ASP A 180 5.20 6.01 33.94
N ALA A 181 5.87 6.29 35.07
CA ALA A 181 5.74 5.52 36.31
C ALA A 181 4.28 5.47 36.82
N ARG A 182 3.46 6.47 36.50
CA ARG A 182 2.04 6.52 36.86
C ARG A 182 1.21 5.49 36.09
N LEU A 183 1.70 5.02 34.95
CA LEU A 183 1.03 4.08 34.06
C LEU A 183 1.57 2.65 34.19
N GLU A 184 2.59 2.43 35.02
CA GLU A 184 3.17 1.10 35.29
C GLU A 184 2.12 0.04 35.71
N PRO A 185 1.14 0.35 36.60
CA PRO A 185 0.12 -0.62 36.99
C PRO A 185 -0.80 -1.05 35.84
N VAL A 186 -0.87 -0.22 34.79
CA VAL A 186 -1.70 -0.41 33.61
C VAL A 186 -0.94 -1.17 32.53
N TYR A 187 0.29 -0.74 32.22
CA TYR A 187 1.10 -1.31 31.13
C TYR A 187 2.11 -2.37 31.62
N LYS A 188 1.63 -3.36 32.37
CA LYS A 188 2.46 -4.43 32.96
C LYS A 188 3.29 -5.22 31.93
N LYS A 189 2.84 -5.29 30.68
CA LYS A 189 3.51 -5.99 29.56
C LYS A 189 4.08 -5.01 28.53
N GLY A 190 4.14 -3.71 28.87
CA GLY A 190 4.58 -2.65 27.99
C GLY A 190 3.63 -2.37 26.82
N LEU A 191 4.10 -1.54 25.89
CA LEU A 191 3.38 -1.15 24.69
C LEU A 191 4.33 -1.11 23.47
N ASP A 192 4.99 -2.24 23.19
CA ASP A 192 5.96 -2.36 22.10
C ASP A 192 5.33 -2.81 20.78
N VAL A 193 4.52 -1.92 20.22
CA VAL A 193 3.70 -2.21 19.03
C VAL A 193 4.56 -2.64 17.83
N LEU A 194 5.73 -2.03 17.62
CA LEU A 194 6.62 -2.40 16.52
C LEU A 194 7.08 -3.84 16.65
N GLN A 195 7.45 -4.26 17.86
CA GLN A 195 7.84 -5.64 18.10
C GLN A 195 6.67 -6.59 17.84
N TRP A 196 5.47 -6.27 18.33
CA TRP A 196 4.28 -7.12 18.15
C TRP A 196 3.83 -7.24 16.68
N LEU A 197 4.09 -6.21 15.87
CA LEU A 197 3.81 -6.22 14.43
C LEU A 197 4.87 -6.98 13.65
N ALA A 198 6.15 -6.87 14.02
CA ALA A 198 7.26 -7.56 13.37
C ALA A 198 7.36 -9.05 13.75
N GLN A 199 7.02 -9.36 15.01
CA GLN A 199 7.11 -10.67 15.65
C GLN A 199 5.76 -10.97 16.33
N PRO A 200 4.76 -11.52 15.60
CA PRO A 200 3.44 -11.82 16.15
C PRO A 200 3.46 -12.64 17.45
N GLU A 201 4.44 -13.53 17.60
CA GLU A 201 4.67 -14.38 18.78
C GLU A 201 5.11 -13.60 20.02
N SER A 202 5.63 -12.39 19.85
CA SER A 202 6.00 -11.49 20.95
C SER A 202 4.81 -10.72 21.54
N ALA A 203 3.66 -10.77 20.86
CA ALA A 203 2.46 -10.09 21.33
C ALA A 203 1.99 -10.69 22.67
N PRO A 204 1.58 -9.85 23.64
CA PRO A 204 0.98 -10.31 24.88
C PRO A 204 -0.28 -11.16 24.66
N ASP A 205 -0.73 -11.85 25.71
CA ASP A 205 -2.01 -12.57 25.66
C ASP A 205 -3.21 -11.65 25.35
N THR A 206 -4.26 -12.30 24.87
CA THR A 206 -5.51 -11.67 24.46
C THR A 206 -6.10 -10.80 25.57
N GLU A 207 -6.04 -11.23 26.83
CA GLU A 207 -6.59 -10.46 27.97
C GLU A 207 -5.94 -9.08 28.08
N TYR A 208 -4.61 -9.02 27.94
CA TYR A 208 -3.91 -7.74 27.94
C TYR A 208 -4.23 -6.91 26.71
N LEU A 209 -4.26 -7.54 25.52
CA LEU A 209 -4.51 -6.86 24.26
C LEU A 209 -5.92 -6.24 24.20
N VAL A 210 -6.95 -6.92 24.71
CA VAL A 210 -8.33 -6.39 24.70
C VAL A 210 -8.58 -5.35 25.80
N SER A 211 -7.67 -5.19 26.75
CA SER A 211 -7.80 -4.16 27.80
C SER A 211 -7.90 -2.76 27.17
N ALA A 212 -8.79 -1.92 27.69
CA ALA A 212 -9.02 -0.57 27.14
C ALA A 212 -7.76 0.29 27.02
N PRO A 213 -6.82 0.29 27.98
CA PRO A 213 -5.60 1.09 27.87
C PRO A 213 -4.65 0.67 26.75
N VAL A 214 -4.76 -0.58 26.28
CA VAL A 214 -3.94 -1.13 25.19
C VAL A 214 -4.70 -1.09 23.87
N SER A 215 -5.90 -1.65 23.82
CA SER A 215 -6.69 -1.73 22.59
C SER A 215 -7.07 -0.35 22.02
N MET A 216 -7.51 0.61 22.84
CA MET A 216 -7.94 1.93 22.36
C MET A 216 -6.86 2.68 21.56
N PRO A 217 -5.64 2.91 22.08
CA PRO A 217 -4.61 3.60 21.31
C PRO A 217 -4.18 2.80 20.07
N LEU A 218 -4.25 1.47 20.10
CA LEU A 218 -3.89 0.64 18.94
C LEU A 218 -4.97 0.63 17.86
N THR A 219 -6.24 0.62 18.25
CA THR A 219 -7.35 0.84 17.31
C THR A 219 -7.23 2.21 16.66
N GLY A 220 -6.94 3.27 17.42
CA GLY A 220 -6.69 4.60 16.86
C GLY A 220 -5.48 4.62 15.91
N LEU A 221 -4.40 3.92 16.25
CA LEU A 221 -3.23 3.77 15.37
C LEU A 221 -3.62 3.15 14.02
N VAL A 222 -4.40 2.07 14.02
CA VAL A 222 -4.84 1.36 12.81
C VAL A 222 -5.83 2.17 11.99
N GLN A 223 -6.78 2.84 12.63
CA GLN A 223 -7.70 3.76 11.94
C GLN A 223 -6.95 4.86 11.19
N LEU A 224 -5.92 5.43 11.82
CA LEU A 224 -5.07 6.41 11.17
C LEU A 224 -4.21 5.81 10.04
N MET A 225 -3.80 4.54 10.13
CA MET A 225 -3.16 3.85 9.00
C MET A 225 -4.09 3.81 7.78
N GLN A 226 -5.36 3.45 7.97
CA GLN A 226 -6.33 3.47 6.87
C GLN A 226 -6.53 4.87 6.27
N ILE A 227 -6.63 5.90 7.11
CA ILE A 227 -6.74 7.29 6.64
C ILE A 227 -5.49 7.69 5.84
N ILE A 228 -4.30 7.27 6.29
CA ILE A 228 -3.04 7.54 5.59
C ILE A 228 -3.01 6.90 4.21
N VAL A 229 -3.41 5.63 4.11
CA VAL A 229 -3.56 4.95 2.82
C VAL A 229 -4.54 5.74 1.94
N LEU A 230 -5.73 6.05 2.45
CA LEU A 230 -6.78 6.73 1.69
C LEU A 230 -6.33 8.09 1.14
N HIS A 231 -5.77 8.97 1.98
CA HIS A 231 -5.41 10.31 1.49
C HIS A 231 -4.20 10.26 0.53
N LYS A 232 -3.25 9.34 0.75
CA LYS A 232 -2.08 9.18 -0.13
C LYS A 232 -2.47 8.60 -1.49
N THR A 233 -3.36 7.61 -1.54
CA THR A 233 -3.83 7.03 -2.80
C THR A 233 -4.73 7.97 -3.58
N LEU A 234 -5.53 8.79 -2.90
CA LEU A 234 -6.31 9.87 -3.52
C LEU A 234 -5.45 11.06 -3.99
N GLY A 235 -4.18 11.14 -3.57
CA GLY A 235 -3.31 12.27 -3.88
C GLY A 235 -3.78 13.60 -3.25
N VAL A 236 -4.44 13.55 -2.09
CA VAL A 236 -4.94 14.73 -1.37
C VAL A 236 -4.25 14.90 -0.02
N SER A 237 -4.22 16.14 0.49
CA SER A 237 -3.75 16.39 1.85
C SER A 237 -4.75 15.85 2.89
N PRO A 238 -4.32 15.53 4.12
CA PRO A 238 -5.24 15.17 5.20
C PRO A 238 -6.32 16.23 5.46
N GLY A 239 -5.96 17.52 5.30
CA GLY A 239 -6.91 18.63 5.43
C GLY A 239 -7.96 18.64 4.33
N ASP A 240 -7.56 18.37 3.08
CA ASP A 240 -8.51 18.27 1.96
C ASP A 240 -9.40 17.04 2.07
N LEU A 241 -8.85 15.91 2.53
CA LEU A 241 -9.65 14.73 2.84
C LEU A 241 -10.72 15.07 3.90
N ALA A 242 -10.34 15.73 5.00
CA ALA A 242 -11.30 16.14 6.03
C ALA A 242 -12.39 17.10 5.51
N ARG A 243 -12.06 17.99 4.55
CA ARG A 243 -13.04 18.88 3.92
C ARG A 243 -14.11 18.12 3.13
N HIS A 244 -13.76 17.00 2.51
CA HIS A 244 -14.75 16.15 1.82
C HIS A 244 -15.80 15.57 2.77
N PHE A 245 -15.45 15.34 4.05
CA PHE A 245 -16.37 14.80 5.06
C PHE A 245 -17.07 15.89 5.90
N ASN A 246 -16.60 17.13 5.87
CA ASN A 246 -17.15 18.23 6.68
C ASN A 246 -18.21 19.08 5.97
N GLY A 247 -18.62 18.73 4.74
CA GLY A 247 -19.66 19.42 3.97
C GLY A 247 -19.34 20.88 3.58
N LYS A 248 -18.12 21.37 3.86
CA LYS A 248 -17.64 22.72 3.51
C LYS A 248 -16.46 22.60 2.56
N LYS A 249 -16.70 22.68 1.24
CA LYS A 249 -15.63 22.96 0.28
C LYS A 249 -15.41 24.47 0.25
N THR A 250 -14.19 24.91 0.58
CA THR A 250 -13.71 26.23 0.15
C THR A 250 -13.34 26.12 -1.33
N PRO A 251 -13.66 27.12 -2.18
CA PRO A 251 -13.36 27.03 -3.60
C PRO A 251 -11.85 26.84 -3.81
N SER A 252 -11.51 25.95 -4.73
CA SER A 252 -10.13 25.60 -5.07
C SER A 252 -9.40 26.82 -5.64
N THR A 253 -8.62 27.52 -4.81
CA THR A 253 -7.52 28.36 -5.30
C THR A 253 -6.37 27.45 -5.67
N SER A 254 -6.02 27.46 -6.96
CA SER A 254 -4.79 26.87 -7.49
C SER A 254 -3.57 27.47 -6.78
N ALA A 255 -3.01 26.75 -5.80
CA ALA A 255 -1.70 27.02 -5.26
C ALA A 255 -1.11 25.72 -4.75
N ASN A 256 -0.30 25.07 -5.59
CA ASN A 256 0.60 24.01 -5.17
C ASN A 256 1.57 24.54 -4.10
N PRO A 257 1.76 23.85 -2.96
CA PRO A 257 3.05 23.81 -2.31
C PRO A 257 3.87 22.65 -2.89
N PRO A 258 5.19 22.80 -3.02
CA PRO A 258 6.07 21.67 -3.31
C PRO A 258 6.21 20.86 -2.02
N PHE A 259 5.78 19.60 -2.01
CA PHE A 259 6.13 18.69 -0.92
C PHE A 259 7.25 17.78 -1.40
N ALA A 260 8.42 18.00 -0.77
CA ALA A 260 9.51 17.05 -0.61
C ALA A 260 9.18 16.07 0.52
#